data_AF-A0A966XL78-F1
#
_entry.id   AF-A0A966XL78-F1
#
_cell.length_a   1.000
_cell.length_b   1.000
_cell.length_c   1.000
_cell.angle_alpha   90.00
_cell.angle_beta   90.00
_cell.angle_gamma   90.00
#
_symmetry.space_group_name_H-M   'P 1'
#
loop_
_entity.id
_entity.type
_entity.pdbx_description
1 polymer ?
#
loop_
_entity_poly.entity_id
_entity_poly.type
_entity_poly.pdbx_seq_one_letter_code
_entity_poly.pdbx_strand_id
1 'polypeptide(L)'
;MIELTREEIMDSLKEGVYAINFTKVNGESRDMKCTLQEEMLPKIEDDGMQQAGLNPKKQVNQNTVAVWDLDINAWRSFRLDSLTKFERVPT
;
A
#
# COMPACT_ATOMS: atom_id res chain seq x y z
N MET A 1 -10.87 -14.39 1.21
CA MET A 1 -11.16 -13.07 0.60
C MET A 1 -11.19 -12.09 1.74
N ILE A 2 -10.53 -10.95 1.59
CA ILE A 2 -10.53 -9.89 2.60
C ILE A 2 -11.73 -9.00 2.31
N GLU A 3 -12.64 -8.89 3.27
CA GLU A 3 -13.84 -8.04 3.19
C GLU A 3 -13.55 -6.62 3.70
N LEU A 4 -12.40 -6.06 3.33
CA LEU A 4 -12.04 -4.67 3.68
C LEU A 4 -12.11 -3.80 2.44
N THR A 5 -12.72 -2.63 2.61
CA THR A 5 -12.74 -1.63 1.56
C THR A 5 -11.37 -0.95 1.40
N ARG A 6 -11.16 -0.30 0.26
CA ARG A 6 -9.95 0.50 0.02
C ARG A 6 -9.73 1.53 1.13
N GLU A 7 -10.80 2.20 1.55
CA GLU A 7 -10.76 3.26 2.55
C GLU A 7 -10.32 2.70 3.90
N GLU A 8 -10.91 1.59 4.35
CA GLU A 8 -10.52 0.92 5.60
C GLU A 8 -9.07 0.46 5.59
N ILE A 9 -8.58 -0.08 4.48
CA ILE A 9 -7.17 -0.49 4.35
C ILE A 9 -6.26 0.74 4.44
N MET A 10 -6.61 1.83 3.75
CA MET A 10 -5.82 3.05 3.80
C MET A 10 -5.79 3.66 5.20
N ASP A 11 -6.93 3.71 5.88
CA ASP A 11 -7.02 4.25 7.23
C ASP A 11 -6.28 3.37 8.24
N SER A 12 -6.44 2.06 8.14
CA SER A 12 -5.64 1.09 8.92
C SER A 12 -4.15 1.34 8.75
N LEU A 13 -3.66 1.49 7.51
CA LEU A 13 -2.25 1.73 7.22
C LEU A 13 -1.74 3.08 7.75
N LYS A 14 -2.60 4.09 7.90
CA LYS A 14 -2.21 5.36 8.53
C LYS A 14 -2.06 5.23 10.04
N GLU A 15 -2.81 4.33 10.66
CA GLU A 15 -2.75 4.07 12.11
C GLU A 15 -1.56 3.21 12.53
N GLY A 16 -0.90 2.51 11.60
CA GLY A 16 0.29 1.73 11.93
C GLY A 16 0.86 0.89 10.81
N VAL A 17 1.59 -0.16 11.20
CA VAL A 17 2.28 -1.05 10.27
C VAL A 17 1.47 -2.32 10.06
N TYR A 18 1.32 -2.71 8.80
CA TYR A 18 0.60 -3.92 8.40
C TYR A 18 1.48 -4.80 7.53
N ALA A 19 1.39 -6.10 7.75
CA ALA A 19 1.97 -7.11 6.89
C ALA A 19 0.89 -7.58 5.93
N ILE A 20 1.17 -7.44 4.64
CA ILE A 20 0.25 -7.84 3.58
C ILE A 20 0.86 -8.97 2.76
N ASN A 21 0.02 -9.91 2.36
CA ASN A 21 0.35 -10.91 1.35
C ASN A 21 -0.52 -10.67 0.12
N PHE A 22 0.10 -10.67 -1.06
CA PHE A 22 -0.63 -10.56 -2.31
C PHE A 22 -0.07 -11.51 -3.36
N THR A 23 -0.95 -11.97 -4.25
CA THR A 23 -0.57 -12.87 -5.34
C THR A 23 -0.28 -12.08 -6.61
N LYS A 24 0.92 -12.21 -7.15
CA LYS A 24 1.32 -11.60 -8.41
C LYS A 24 0.59 -12.27 -9.59
N VAL A 25 0.65 -11.60 -10.75
CA VAL A 25 0.10 -12.14 -12.01
C VAL A 25 0.72 -13.47 -12.45
N ASN A 26 1.94 -13.79 -12.02
CA ASN A 26 2.60 -15.06 -12.28
C ASN A 26 2.15 -16.20 -11.33
N GLY A 27 1.24 -15.93 -10.39
CA GLY A 27 0.77 -16.89 -9.39
C GLY A 27 1.63 -16.99 -8.13
N GLU A 28 2.72 -16.23 -8.04
CA GLU A 28 3.58 -16.20 -6.86
C GLU A 28 3.01 -15.26 -5.79
N SER A 29 2.93 -15.73 -4.55
CA SER A 29 2.55 -14.89 -3.40
C SER A 29 3.78 -14.17 -2.85
N ARG A 30 3.62 -12.90 -2.52
CA ARG A 30 4.67 -12.08 -1.89
C ARG A 30 4.14 -11.42 -0.63
N ASP A 31 4.90 -11.55 0.44
CA ASP A 31 4.72 -10.80 1.68
C ASP A 31 5.49 -9.48 1.61
N MET A 32 4.87 -8.41 2.09
CA MET A 32 5.53 -7.12 2.31
C MET A 32 4.98 -6.45 3.57
N LYS A 33 5.85 -5.76 4.30
CA LYS A 33 5.44 -4.89 5.41
C LYS A 33 5.31 -3.47 4.92
N CYS A 34 4.17 -2.85 5.19
CA CYS A 34 3.91 -1.50 4.75
C CYS A 34 3.18 -0.65 5.76
N THR A 35 3.29 0.65 5.57
CA THR A 35 2.64 1.66 6.39
C THR A 35 2.31 2.90 5.56
N LEU A 36 1.37 3.69 6.07
CA LEU A 36 1.06 5.05 5.63
C LEU A 36 1.09 6.02 6.83
N GLN A 37 1.62 5.58 7.98
CA GLN A 37 1.74 6.42 9.16
C GLN A 37 2.71 7.57 8.88
N GLU A 38 2.22 8.81 8.99
CA GLU A 38 2.96 10.03 8.63
C GLU A 38 4.33 10.14 9.34
N GLU A 39 4.44 9.60 10.55
CA GLU A 39 5.68 9.57 11.34
C GLU A 39 6.74 8.61 10.80
N MET A 40 6.33 7.52 10.12
CA MET A 40 7.22 6.52 9.51
C MET A 40 7.49 6.80 8.04
N LEU A 41 6.65 7.62 7.40
CA LEU A 41 6.90 8.05 6.04
C LEU A 41 8.17 8.92 6.00
N PRO A 42 8.99 8.81 4.95
CA PRO A 42 10.10 9.73 4.77
C PRO A 42 9.53 11.16 4.77
N LYS A 43 10.20 12.08 5.46
CA LYS A 43 9.95 13.52 5.31
C LYS A 43 10.35 13.90 3.89
N ILE A 44 9.42 13.76 2.95
CA ILE A 44 9.61 14.18 1.57
C ILE A 44 9.57 15.71 1.61
N GLU A 45 10.74 16.35 1.72
CA GLU A 45 10.92 17.65 1.10
C GLU A 45 10.60 17.44 -0.39
N ASP A 46 9.67 18.26 -0.88
CA ASP A 46 9.01 18.27 -2.19
C ASP A 46 9.97 18.00 -3.38
N ASP A 47 10.42 16.75 -3.58
CA ASP A 47 11.30 16.39 -4.68
C ASP A 47 10.77 15.14 -5.38
N GLY A 48 9.89 15.40 -6.36
CA GLY A 48 9.88 14.61 -7.59
C GLY A 48 9.17 13.26 -7.58
N MET A 49 8.45 12.87 -6.52
CA MET A 49 7.51 11.75 -6.63
C MET A 49 6.25 12.19 -7.35
N GLN A 50 6.39 12.22 -8.67
CA GLN A 50 5.35 12.27 -9.67
C GLN A 50 4.13 11.46 -9.19
N GLN A 51 3.13 12.17 -8.70
CA GLN A 51 1.77 12.15 -9.22
C GLN A 51 1.34 10.81 -9.86
N ALA A 52 1.48 9.70 -9.16
CA ALA A 52 0.78 8.47 -9.50
C ALA A 52 -0.72 8.55 -9.11
N GLY A 53 -1.14 9.64 -8.47
CA GLY A 53 -2.53 9.91 -8.08
C GLY A 53 -3.11 11.26 -8.53
N LEU A 54 -2.35 12.12 -9.21
CA LEU A 54 -2.79 13.49 -9.56
C LEU A 54 -2.85 13.76 -11.07
N ASN A 55 -2.89 12.72 -11.89
CA ASN A 55 -3.21 12.87 -13.31
C ASN A 55 -4.67 12.47 -13.52
N PRO A 56 -5.65 13.40 -13.56
CA PRO A 56 -7.07 13.10 -13.72
C PRO A 56 -7.44 12.45 -15.08
N LYS A 57 -6.45 12.08 -15.90
CA LYS A 57 -6.59 11.41 -17.20
C LYS A 57 -6.25 9.92 -17.23
N LYS A 58 -5.70 9.35 -16.15
CA LYS A 58 -5.63 7.88 -16.00
C LYS A 58 -6.77 7.50 -15.08
N GLN A 59 -7.70 6.65 -15.56
CA GLN A 59 -8.66 5.94 -14.71
C GLN A 59 -7.93 5.53 -13.44
N VAL A 60 -8.23 6.18 -12.32
CA VAL A 60 -7.68 5.83 -11.02
C VAL A 60 -8.21 4.43 -10.81
N ASN A 61 -7.39 3.42 -11.04
CA ASN A 61 -7.79 2.03 -10.84
C ASN A 61 -8.13 1.92 -9.35
N GLN A 62 -9.42 1.93 -9.04
CA GLN A 62 -9.94 1.93 -7.66
C GLN A 62 -9.44 0.71 -6.88
N ASN A 63 -8.92 -0.28 -7.57
CA ASN A 63 -8.42 -1.53 -7.00
C ASN A 63 -6.93 -1.48 -6.65
N THR A 64 -6.21 -0.36 -6.81
CA THR A 64 -4.77 -0.26 -6.46
C THR A 64 -4.53 0.74 -5.34
N VAL A 65 -3.68 0.37 -4.37
CA VAL A 65 -3.31 1.22 -3.22
C VAL A 65 -1.79 1.41 -3.21
N ALA A 66 -1.35 2.66 -3.07
CA ALA A 66 0.06 3.01 -2.88
C ALA A 66 0.38 3.05 -1.38
N VAL A 67 1.49 2.43 -1.00
CA VAL A 67 1.94 2.25 0.38
C VAL A 67 3.45 2.40 0.47
N TRP A 68 3.95 2.75 1.65
CA TRP A 68 5.38 2.75 1.92
C TRP A 68 5.82 1.36 2.36
N ASP A 69 6.71 0.73 1.59
CA ASP A 69 7.30 -0.56 1.91
C ASP A 69 8.46 -0.36 2.89
N LEU A 70 8.36 -0.96 4.08
CA LEU A 70 9.36 -0.85 5.14
C LEU A 70 10.55 -1.80 4.93
N ASP A 71 10.39 -2.87 4.16
CA ASP A 71 11.46 -3.82 3.89
C ASP A 71 12.52 -3.22 2.95
N ILE A 72 12.09 -2.39 1.99
CA ILE A 72 12.99 -1.73 1.02
C ILE A 72 13.04 -0.21 1.13
N ASN A 73 12.25 0.40 2.03
CA ASN A 73 12.14 1.85 2.21
C ASN A 73 11.83 2.58 0.89
N ALA A 74 10.77 2.14 0.21
CA ALA A 74 10.33 2.74 -1.05
C ALA A 74 8.81 2.66 -1.23
N TRP A 75 8.24 3.56 -2.03
CA TRP A 75 6.83 3.47 -2.40
C TRP A 75 6.56 2.26 -3.29
N ARG A 76 5.56 1.48 -2.92
CA ARG A 76 5.06 0.34 -3.67
C ARG A 76 3.55 0.46 -3.82
N SER A 77 3.01 -0.14 -4.88
CA SER A 77 1.56 -0.25 -5.04
C SER A 77 1.17 -1.70 -5.21
N PHE A 78 0.06 -2.10 -4.58
CA PHE A 78 -0.51 -3.43 -4.72
C PHE A 78 -1.99 -3.34 -5.09
N ARG A 79 -2.53 -4.42 -5.66
CA ARG A 79 -3.95 -4.49 -6.00
C ARG A 79 -4.72 -5.16 -4.87
N LEU A 80 -5.82 -4.54 -4.47
CA LEU A 80 -6.78 -5.07 -3.49
C LEU A 80 -7.33 -6.43 -3.94
N ASP A 81 -7.60 -6.61 -5.23
CA ASP A 81 -8.09 -7.87 -5.79
C ASP A 81 -7.12 -9.04 -5.58
N SER A 82 -5.82 -8.74 -5.54
CA SER A 82 -4.76 -9.74 -5.33
C SER A 82 -4.39 -9.95 -3.86
N LEU A 83 -4.98 -9.17 -2.95
CA LEU A 83 -4.66 -9.20 -1.53
C LEU A 83 -5.26 -10.46 -0.90
N THR A 84 -4.40 -11.30 -0.36
CA THR A 84 -4.75 -12.57 0.28
C THR A 84 -4.65 -12.48 1.80
N LYS A 85 -3.78 -11.62 2.32
CA LYS A 85 -3.59 -11.39 3.76
C LYS A 85 -3.41 -9.90 4.07
N PHE A 86 -4.03 -9.43 5.15
CA PHE A 86 -3.86 -8.10 5.70
C PHE A 86 -3.90 -8.21 7.23
N GLU A 87 -2.74 -8.12 7.87
CA GLU A 87 -2.61 -8.33 9.31
C GLU A 87 -1.80 -7.20 9.94
N ARG A 88 -2.27 -6.65 11.05
CA ARG A 88 -1.55 -5.61 11.79
C ARG A 88 -0.31 -6.23 12.42
N VAL A 89 0.86 -5.61 12.20
CA VAL A 89 2.08 -6.00 12.90
C VAL A 89 2.08 -5.29 14.26
N PRO A 90 2.07 -6.03 15.39
CA PRO A 90 2.27 -5.41 16.68
C PRO A 90 3.70 -4.88 16.77
N THR A 91 3.82 -3.56 16.93
CA THR A 91 5.09 -2.86 17.21
C THR A 91 5.41 -2.93 18.69
#